data_AF-A0A069S7I4-F1
#
_entry.id   AF-A0A069S7I4-F1
#
_cell.length_a   1.000
_cell.length_b   1.000
_cell.length_c   1.000
_cell.angle_alpha   90.00
_cell.angle_beta   90.00
_cell.angle_gamma   90.00
#
_symmetry.space_group_name_H-M   'P 1'
#
loop_
_entity.id
_entity.type
_entity.pdbx_description
1 polymer ?
#
loop_
_entity_poly.entity_id
_entity_poly.type
_entity_poly.pdbx_seq_one_letter_code
_entity_poly.pdbx_strand_id
1 'polypeptide(L)'
;MDKKEKNFATYKEFGKMLREVANIYSKLGDEPLLEEGREYNAIRDAVQAITNKHDFASYILPWREDFRSMPFNVTRQKKWADYVAECHAKGKEIDYDNYDWDK
;
A
#
# COMPACT_ATOMS: atom_id res chain seq x y z
N MET A 1 -36.67 9.60 18.65
CA MET A 1 -35.82 9.85 17.46
C MET A 1 -34.85 8.69 17.38
N ASP A 2 -35.17 7.66 16.60
CA ASP A 2 -34.30 6.50 16.43
C ASP A 2 -33.02 6.96 15.74
N LYS A 3 -31.92 6.94 16.49
CA LYS A 3 -30.58 7.11 15.91
C LYS A 3 -30.33 5.87 15.06
N LYS A 4 -30.56 5.97 13.74
CA LYS A 4 -30.02 4.97 12.79
C LYS A 4 -28.55 4.78 13.12
N GLU A 5 -28.16 3.57 13.51
CA GLU A 5 -26.76 3.20 13.66
C GLU A 5 -26.03 3.57 12.37
N LYS A 6 -24.92 4.30 12.53
CA LYS A 6 -24.06 4.66 11.42
C LYS A 6 -23.36 3.37 11.01
N ASN A 7 -23.66 2.85 9.82
CA ASN A 7 -22.90 1.74 9.26
C ASN A 7 -21.47 2.23 8.99
N PHE A 8 -20.53 1.80 9.82
CA PHE A 8 -19.11 2.04 9.61
C PHE A 8 -18.58 1.10 8.52
N ALA A 9 -17.60 1.58 7.75
CA ALA A 9 -16.90 0.74 6.81
C ALA A 9 -16.14 -0.38 7.55
N THR A 10 -16.12 -1.57 6.97
CA THR A 10 -15.42 -2.73 7.51
C THR A 10 -13.96 -2.77 7.03
N TYR A 11 -13.09 -3.47 7.74
CA TYR A 11 -11.74 -3.79 7.26
C TYR A 11 -11.75 -4.47 5.88
N LYS A 12 -12.79 -5.27 5.60
CA LYS A 12 -12.98 -5.92 4.31
C LYS A 12 -13.23 -4.91 3.19
N GLU A 13 -14.04 -3.88 3.43
CA GLU A 13 -14.29 -2.81 2.47
C GLU A 13 -13.06 -1.92 2.28
N PHE A 14 -12.36 -1.59 3.38
CA PHE A 14 -11.10 -0.87 3.31
C PHE A 14 -10.05 -1.61 2.47
N GLY A 15 -9.88 -2.91 2.70
CA GLY A 15 -8.97 -3.75 1.92
C GLY A 15 -9.36 -3.87 0.44
N LYS A 16 -10.66 -3.90 0.12
CA LYS A 16 -11.14 -3.85 -1.27
C LYS A 16 -10.75 -2.53 -1.94
N MET A 17 -10.94 -1.40 -1.26
CA MET A 17 -10.55 -0.09 -1.79
C MET A 17 -9.05 -0.04 -2.10
N LEU A 18 -8.18 -0.46 -1.17
CA LEU A 18 -6.74 -0.47 -1.39
C LEU A 18 -6.33 -1.36 -2.58
N ARG A 19 -7.02 -2.49 -2.76
CA ARG A 19 -6.79 -3.38 -3.92
C ARG A 19 -7.14 -2.69 -5.24
N GLU A 20 -8.24 -1.94 -5.29
CA GLU A 20 -8.60 -1.18 -6.50
C GLU A 20 -7.58 -0.07 -6.79
N VAL A 21 -7.06 0.62 -5.77
CA VAL A 21 -5.96 1.59 -5.95
C VAL A 21 -4.75 0.91 -6.58
N ALA A 22 -4.33 -0.23 -6.03
CA ALA A 22 -3.20 -1.00 -6.55
C ALA A 22 -3.42 -1.48 -8.00
N ASN A 23 -4.63 -1.94 -8.33
CA ASN A 23 -5.00 -2.38 -9.68
C ASN A 23 -4.95 -1.24 -10.72
N ILE A 24 -5.21 0.01 -10.32
CA ILE A 24 -5.09 1.16 -11.22
C ILE A 24 -3.62 1.39 -11.58
N TYR A 25 -2.73 1.42 -10.58
CA TYR A 25 -1.30 1.60 -10.80
C TYR A 25 -0.67 0.45 -11.59
N SER A 26 -1.08 -0.81 -11.34
CA SER A 26 -0.50 -1.97 -12.01
C SER A 26 -0.72 -1.98 -13.53
N LYS A 27 -1.71 -1.24 -14.05
CA LYS A 27 -1.96 -1.11 -15.49
C LYS A 27 -0.86 -0.35 -16.23
N LEU A 28 -0.02 0.39 -15.52
CA LEU A 28 1.10 1.15 -16.08
C LEU A 28 2.35 0.30 -16.27
N GLY A 29 2.37 -0.92 -15.71
CA GLY A 29 3.43 -1.90 -15.93
C GLY A 29 4.82 -1.38 -15.52
N ASP A 30 5.74 -1.43 -16.47
CA ASP A 30 7.17 -1.14 -16.27
C ASP A 30 7.52 0.35 -16.44
N GLU A 31 6.52 1.21 -16.71
CA GLU A 31 6.74 2.66 -16.80
C GLU A 31 7.19 3.21 -15.44
N PRO A 32 8.24 4.06 -15.41
CA PRO A 32 8.69 4.65 -14.16
C PRO A 32 7.59 5.53 -13.57
N LEU A 33 7.54 5.59 -12.23
CA LEU A 33 6.76 6.61 -11.55
C LEU A 33 7.26 8.00 -12.00
N LEU A 34 6.38 8.78 -12.63
CA LEU A 34 6.58 10.18 -13.04
C LEU A 34 7.21 11.07 -11.95
N GLU A 35 7.74 12.22 -12.37
CA GLU A 35 8.33 13.24 -11.49
C GLU A 35 7.47 13.59 -10.26
N GLU A 36 8.15 14.11 -9.23
CA GLU A 36 7.53 14.47 -7.96
C GLU A 36 6.33 15.40 -8.12
N GLY A 37 5.21 15.03 -7.51
CA GLY A 37 4.00 15.84 -7.53
C GLY A 37 3.27 15.84 -8.87
N ARG A 38 3.68 15.00 -9.83
CA ARG A 38 2.97 14.77 -11.09
C ARG A 38 2.44 13.35 -11.16
N GLU A 39 1.12 13.23 -11.13
CA GLU A 39 0.42 11.99 -11.45
C GLU A 39 -0.30 12.16 -12.80
N TYR A 40 -0.34 11.12 -13.64
CA TYR A 40 -1.10 11.20 -14.88
C TYR A 40 -2.57 11.49 -14.54
N ASN A 41 -3.18 12.47 -15.18
CA ASN A 41 -4.53 12.93 -14.83
C ASN A 41 -5.54 11.76 -14.80
N ALA A 42 -5.45 10.80 -15.73
CA ALA A 42 -6.36 9.67 -15.74
C ALA A 42 -6.16 8.70 -14.56
N ILE A 43 -4.93 8.53 -14.06
CA ILE A 43 -4.66 7.72 -12.85
C ILE A 43 -5.21 8.46 -11.63
N ARG A 44 -4.85 9.74 -11.50
CA ARG A 44 -5.31 10.61 -10.42
C ARG A 44 -6.83 10.58 -10.29
N ASP A 45 -7.53 10.82 -11.39
CA ASP A 45 -8.99 10.92 -11.40
C ASP A 45 -9.63 9.56 -11.07
N ALA A 46 -9.05 8.45 -11.55
CA ALA A 46 -9.50 7.09 -11.21
C ALA A 46 -9.30 6.76 -9.73
N VAL A 47 -8.15 7.11 -9.15
CA VAL A 47 -7.87 6.86 -7.71
C VAL A 47 -8.74 7.76 -6.83
N GLN A 48 -8.97 9.02 -7.21
CA GLN A 48 -9.86 9.92 -6.48
C GLN A 48 -11.31 9.43 -6.46
N ALA A 49 -11.76 8.76 -7.52
CA ALA A 49 -13.11 8.19 -7.57
C ALA A 49 -13.35 7.09 -6.52
N ILE A 50 -12.31 6.37 -6.09
CA ILE A 50 -12.40 5.26 -5.12
C ILE A 50 -11.97 5.64 -3.70
N THR A 51 -11.14 6.68 -3.56
CA THR A 51 -10.60 7.12 -2.25
C THR A 51 -11.26 8.40 -1.72
N ASN A 52 -11.84 9.25 -2.59
CA ASN A 52 -12.10 10.68 -2.40
C ASN A 52 -10.87 11.59 -2.65
N LYS A 53 -11.11 12.85 -3.05
CA LYS A 53 -10.05 13.80 -3.44
C LYS A 53 -9.07 14.14 -2.32
N HIS A 54 -9.55 14.24 -1.07
CA HIS A 54 -8.72 14.59 0.07
C HIS A 54 -7.78 13.45 0.46
N ASP A 55 -8.28 12.21 0.42
CA ASP A 55 -7.51 11.03 0.80
C ASP A 55 -6.44 10.70 -0.23
N PHE A 56 -6.72 10.94 -1.52
CA PHE A 56 -5.68 10.85 -2.56
C PHE A 56 -4.49 11.76 -2.25
N ALA A 57 -4.76 13.06 -1.99
CA ALA A 57 -3.71 14.04 -1.77
C ALA A 57 -2.97 13.84 -0.44
N SER A 58 -3.67 13.37 0.60
CA SER A 58 -3.13 13.27 1.96
C SER A 58 -2.40 11.94 2.22
N TYR A 59 -2.77 10.87 1.53
CA TYR A 59 -2.28 9.52 1.84
C TYR A 59 -1.70 8.80 0.63
N ILE A 60 -2.40 8.79 -0.50
CA ILE A 60 -1.95 7.98 -1.65
C ILE A 60 -0.78 8.63 -2.39
N LEU A 61 -0.88 9.92 -2.69
CA LEU A 61 0.19 10.64 -3.39
C LEU A 61 1.50 10.65 -2.59
N PRO A 62 1.52 10.95 -1.27
CA PRO A 62 2.76 10.88 -0.48
C PRO A 62 3.41 9.48 -0.49
N TRP A 63 2.64 8.40 -0.29
CA TRP A 63 3.20 7.05 -0.31
C TRP A 63 3.80 6.65 -1.65
N ARG A 64 3.16 7.08 -2.73
CA ARG A 64 3.68 6.89 -4.09
C ARG A 64 5.00 7.63 -4.28
N GLU A 65 5.11 8.88 -3.80
CA GLU A 65 6.35 9.66 -3.90
C GLU A 65 7.48 9.08 -3.06
N ASP A 66 7.18 8.66 -1.83
CA ASP A 66 8.15 8.00 -0.96
C ASP A 66 8.70 6.73 -1.64
N PHE A 67 7.82 5.88 -2.19
CA PHE A 67 8.25 4.69 -2.92
C PHE A 67 9.06 5.02 -4.18
N ARG A 68 8.70 6.07 -4.92
CA ARG A 68 9.49 6.53 -6.08
C ARG A 68 10.90 6.97 -5.66
N SER A 69 11.02 7.71 -4.56
CA SER A 69 12.30 8.25 -4.09
C SER A 69 13.21 7.16 -3.51
N MET A 70 12.62 6.12 -2.92
CA MET A 70 13.35 5.01 -2.31
C MET A 70 12.63 3.68 -2.60
N PRO A 71 12.74 3.16 -3.83
CA PRO A 71 12.06 1.92 -4.19
C PRO A 71 12.70 0.74 -3.46
N PHE A 72 11.85 -0.21 -3.06
CA PHE A 72 12.29 -1.45 -2.43
C PHE A 72 11.59 -2.65 -3.04
N ASN A 73 12.22 -3.82 -2.92
CA ASN A 73 11.65 -5.06 -3.40
C ASN A 73 10.53 -5.55 -2.45
N VAL A 74 9.28 -5.29 -2.84
CA VAL A 74 8.07 -5.66 -2.05
C VAL A 74 8.01 -7.17 -1.77
N THR A 75 8.46 -8.02 -2.71
CA THR A 75 8.49 -9.47 -2.51
C THR A 75 9.46 -9.86 -1.41
N ARG A 76 10.66 -9.26 -1.38
CA ARG A 76 11.64 -9.46 -0.30
C ARG A 76 11.10 -8.97 1.04
N GLN A 77 10.48 -7.80 1.07
CA GLN A 77 9.91 -7.26 2.31
C GLN A 77 8.79 -8.14 2.88
N LYS A 78 7.98 -8.79 2.03
CA LYS A 78 6.97 -9.75 2.48
C LYS A 78 7.60 -10.98 3.13
N LYS A 79 8.62 -11.58 2.49
CA LYS A 79 9.34 -12.73 3.06
C LYS A 79 9.92 -12.40 4.44
N TRP A 80 10.52 -11.22 4.58
CA TRP A 80 11.02 -10.73 5.85
C TRP A 80 9.91 -10.60 6.90
N ALA A 81 8.78 -9.99 6.55
CA ALA A 81 7.64 -9.87 7.45
C ALA A 81 7.10 -11.24 7.90
N ASP A 82 7.03 -12.22 7.00
CA ASP A 82 6.62 -13.59 7.31
C ASP A 82 7.60 -14.27 8.27
N TYR A 83 8.91 -14.11 8.05
CA TYR A 83 9.95 -14.63 8.97
C TYR A 83 9.85 -14.00 10.36
N VAL A 84 9.71 -12.68 10.46
CA VAL A 84 9.54 -11.97 11.74
C VAL A 84 8.30 -12.49 12.47
N ALA A 85 7.18 -12.66 11.77
CA ALA A 85 5.96 -13.23 12.34
C ALA A 85 6.16 -14.67 12.84
N GLU A 86 6.89 -15.50 12.09
CA GLU A 86 7.23 -16.87 12.49
C GLU A 86 8.10 -16.90 13.76
N CYS A 87 9.12 -16.04 13.85
CA CYS A 87 9.96 -15.92 15.03
C CYS A 87 9.14 -15.56 16.26
N HIS A 88 8.27 -14.55 16.16
CA HIS A 88 7.36 -14.18 17.26
C HIS A 88 6.45 -15.34 17.67
N ALA A 89 5.85 -16.05 16.70
CA ALA A 89 4.96 -17.17 16.98
C ALA A 89 5.68 -18.34 17.68
N LYS A 90 6.99 -18.52 17.41
CA LYS A 90 7.82 -19.59 17.97
C LYS A 90 8.64 -19.16 19.19
N GLY A 91 8.53 -17.90 19.64
CA GLY A 91 9.34 -17.35 20.72
C GLY A 91 10.85 -17.34 20.41
N LYS A 92 11.21 -17.25 19.13
CA LYS A 92 12.61 -17.17 18.69
C LYS A 92 13.05 -15.72 18.57
N GLU A 93 14.32 -15.47 18.83
CA GLU A 93 14.95 -14.19 18.52
C GLU A 93 15.04 -13.99 17.00
N ILE A 94 14.92 -12.74 16.57
CA ILE A 94 14.99 -12.36 15.16
C ILE A 94 16.46 -12.11 14.83
N ASP A 95 17.00 -12.84 13.86
CA ASP A 95 18.35 -12.62 13.36
C ASP A 95 18.33 -11.54 12.27
N TYR A 96 18.48 -10.27 12.70
CA TYR A 96 18.48 -9.12 11.81
C TYR A 96 19.74 -9.05 10.93
N ASP A 97 20.84 -9.64 11.38
CA ASP A 97 22.15 -9.49 10.74
C ASP A 97 22.41 -10.56 9.66
N ASN A 98 21.86 -11.77 9.82
CA ASN A 98 22.10 -12.88 8.91
C ASN A 98 20.85 -13.38 8.17
N TYR A 99 19.77 -12.60 8.15
CA TYR A 99 18.60 -12.97 7.37
C TYR A 99 18.94 -13.10 5.88
N ASP A 100 18.72 -14.29 5.34
CA ASP A 100 18.97 -14.60 3.94
C ASP A 100 17.86 -13.99 3.07
N TRP A 101 18.13 -12.80 2.56
CA TRP A 101 17.21 -12.02 1.72
C TRP A 101 16.94 -12.65 0.33
N ASP A 102 17.70 -13.66 -0.06
CA ASP A 102 17.65 -14.31 -1.38
C ASP A 102 17.00 -15.71 -1.35
N LYS A 103 16.76 -16.30 -0.17
CA LYS A 103 15.89 -17.48 0.01
C LYS A 103 14.43 -17.14 -0.22
#